data_AF-A0A9P5KYL4-F1
#
_entry.id   AF-A0A9P5KYL4-F1
#
_cell.length_a   1.000
_cell.length_b   1.000
_cell.length_c   1.000
_cell.angle_alpha   90.00
_cell.angle_beta   90.00
_cell.angle_gamma   90.00
#
_symmetry.space_group_name_H-M   'P 1'
#
loop_
_entity.id
_entity.type
_entity.pdbx_description
1 polymer ?
#
loop_
_entity_poly.entity_id
_entity_poly.type
_entity_poly.pdbx_seq_one_letter_code
_entity_poly.pdbx_strand_id
1 'polypeptide(L)'
;MPVDQDSLYGQPRSKKNKTEQTTSSSLAFTSQLSSLIAQDATSASSRGRHRPSKHPKSDIFSKHNKGTQKRAAADLADDNRALKQVHRSTQDIGSVDANTLSRSRRRMQEKARLYDDMKKGLHLAGDSDDDDMPVNPSDPDAYLARLRRKEKDVLVDFDLKHANEEPLKQDDLDDDNASIISYEDDLGRSRRGTRAEAAEAARAKEEEAGGRAAQERWRPARPENLIYGEAVQTEAFNPDANIASHMSHLAARRDRSPTPPEKKHYDAEAEVRNRGTGFYTFSTDEEERKQQMEDLRVLREETLFKRKTDEERMAERKAHEEWRIKEINRLQEERRERWRLEDLEAERNPKPKTTPPPKPPPSMWLYPESDTPYDRTKCPLWRRYMVMIYPDPDDIAESTMDTDKETS
;
A
#
# COMPACT_ATOMS: atom_id res chain seq x y z
N MET A 1 -47.27 46.04 19.62
CA MET A 1 -46.43 45.12 20.40
C MET A 1 -46.42 43.78 19.65
N PRO A 2 -45.29 43.12 19.40
CA PRO A 2 -43.90 43.45 19.67
C PRO A 2 -43.11 43.82 18.40
N VAL A 3 -41.84 44.09 18.62
CA VAL A 3 -40.87 44.75 17.75
C VAL A 3 -40.03 43.70 17.04
N ASP A 4 -39.83 43.85 15.73
CA ASP A 4 -38.82 43.12 14.98
C ASP A 4 -37.44 43.47 15.54
N GLN A 5 -36.75 42.49 16.12
CA GLN A 5 -35.33 42.60 16.42
C GLN A 5 -34.51 41.94 15.32
N ASP A 6 -33.78 42.80 14.62
CA ASP A 6 -32.69 42.51 13.73
C ASP A 6 -31.73 41.47 14.32
N SER A 7 -31.75 40.26 13.78
CA SER A 7 -30.68 39.30 13.99
C SER A 7 -29.55 39.63 13.01
N LEU A 8 -28.74 40.62 13.37
CA LEU A 8 -27.66 41.21 12.57
C LEU A 8 -26.40 40.32 12.44
N TYR A 9 -26.44 39.08 12.96
CA TYR A 9 -25.42 38.06 12.73
C TYR A 9 -26.12 36.75 12.39
N GLY A 10 -25.92 36.27 11.16
CA GLY A 10 -26.65 35.15 10.57
C GLY A 10 -26.80 33.95 11.51
N GLN A 11 -28.03 33.47 11.65
CA GLN A 11 -28.33 32.29 12.45
C GLN A 11 -27.51 31.09 11.96
N PRO A 12 -26.81 30.36 12.84
CA PRO A 12 -26.15 29.12 12.44
C PRO A 12 -27.22 28.10 12.01
N ARG A 13 -26.99 27.42 10.88
CA ARG A 13 -27.86 26.34 10.38
C ARG A 13 -28.25 25.40 11.51
N SER A 14 -29.54 25.07 11.64
CA SER A 14 -30.02 24.09 12.61
C SER A 14 -29.26 22.78 12.44
N LYS A 15 -28.57 22.38 13.50
CA LYS A 15 -27.81 21.13 13.53
C LYS A 15 -28.84 20.00 13.52
N LYS A 16 -28.72 19.06 12.58
CA LYS A 16 -29.42 17.77 12.67
C LYS A 16 -29.11 17.17 14.03
N ASN A 17 -30.16 16.77 14.76
CA ASN A 17 -30.05 16.13 16.06
C ASN A 17 -29.04 14.99 15.96
N LYS A 18 -27.90 15.14 16.64
CA LYS A 18 -27.04 14.00 16.95
C LYS A 18 -27.84 13.18 17.95
N THR A 19 -28.12 11.93 17.59
CA THR A 19 -28.61 10.92 18.51
C THR A 19 -27.76 10.95 19.77
N GLU A 20 -28.40 11.29 20.87
CA GLU A 20 -27.74 11.43 22.17
C GLU A 20 -27.20 10.06 22.59
N GLN A 21 -25.91 10.07 22.95
CA GLN A 21 -25.28 8.98 23.65
C GLN A 21 -25.69 9.05 25.12
N THR A 22 -26.60 8.18 25.57
CA THR A 22 -26.91 7.90 26.98
C THR A 22 -27.61 6.53 27.02
N THR A 23 -27.43 5.56 27.91
CA THR A 23 -26.78 5.39 29.22
C THR A 23 -26.91 3.90 29.56
N SER A 24 -26.11 3.40 30.50
CA SER A 24 -25.98 2.01 30.93
C SER A 24 -27.22 1.42 31.65
N SER A 25 -28.31 1.13 30.93
CA SER A 25 -29.41 0.32 31.45
C SER A 25 -29.81 -0.76 30.44
N SER A 26 -29.93 -2.01 30.88
CA SER A 26 -30.24 -3.15 30.01
C SER A 26 -31.56 -3.00 29.26
N LEU A 27 -32.53 -2.27 29.84
CA LEU A 27 -33.82 -1.98 29.20
C LEU A 27 -33.71 -1.00 28.03
N ALA A 28 -32.81 -0.01 28.10
CA ALA A 28 -32.54 0.86 26.97
C ALA A 28 -31.87 0.09 25.82
N PHE A 29 -30.97 -0.85 26.14
CA PHE A 29 -30.30 -1.70 25.17
C PHE A 29 -31.25 -2.68 24.48
N THR A 30 -32.16 -3.31 25.22
CA THR A 30 -33.17 -4.21 24.63
C THR A 30 -34.16 -3.45 23.76
N SER A 31 -34.59 -2.25 24.17
CA SER A 31 -35.49 -1.43 23.35
C SER A 31 -34.83 -0.95 22.04
N GLN A 32 -33.53 -0.66 22.07
CA GLN A 32 -32.76 -0.33 20.86
C GLN A 32 -32.55 -1.55 19.97
N LEU A 33 -32.25 -2.72 20.53
CA LEU A 33 -32.15 -3.96 19.74
C LEU A 33 -33.49 -4.36 19.14
N SER A 34 -34.59 -4.26 19.88
CA SER A 34 -35.92 -4.55 19.33
C SER A 34 -36.31 -3.55 18.23
N SER A 35 -35.96 -2.27 18.39
CA SER A 35 -36.17 -1.26 17.35
C SER A 35 -35.30 -1.50 16.12
N LEU A 36 -34.05 -1.95 16.28
CA LEU A 36 -33.16 -2.28 15.16
C LEU A 36 -33.61 -3.56 14.45
N ILE A 37 -34.06 -4.58 15.18
CA ILE A 37 -34.60 -5.83 14.61
C ILE A 37 -35.92 -5.55 13.88
N ALA A 38 -36.79 -4.68 14.41
CA ALA A 38 -38.01 -4.27 13.75
C ALA A 38 -37.74 -3.43 12.48
N GLN A 39 -36.71 -2.57 12.51
CA GLN A 39 -36.25 -1.86 11.31
C GLN A 39 -35.71 -2.85 10.26
N ASP A 40 -34.91 -3.85 10.65
CA ASP A 40 -34.37 -4.86 9.74
C ASP A 40 -35.46 -5.76 9.13
N ALA A 41 -36.51 -6.10 9.89
CA ALA A 41 -37.64 -6.92 9.41
C ALA A 41 -38.48 -6.20 8.35
N THR A 42 -38.51 -4.86 8.35
CA THR A 42 -39.18 -4.05 7.31
C THR A 42 -38.26 -3.67 6.14
N SER A 43 -36.97 -4.04 6.20
CA SER A 43 -35.99 -3.79 5.13
C SER A 43 -35.50 -5.10 4.49
N ALA A 44 -36.43 -5.88 3.94
CA ALA A 44 -36.11 -6.73 2.80
C ALA A 44 -35.93 -5.84 1.55
N SER A 45 -34.81 -6.02 0.83
CA SER A 45 -34.26 -5.16 -0.24
C SER A 45 -33.34 -4.03 0.26
N SER A 46 -32.09 -4.41 0.47
CA SER A 46 -30.97 -3.51 0.68
C SER A 46 -30.74 -2.62 -0.56
N ARG A 47 -31.31 -1.43 -0.56
CA ARG A 47 -30.75 -0.29 -1.30
C ARG A 47 -29.36 -0.02 -0.70
N GLY A 48 -28.35 -0.65 -1.29
CA GLY A 48 -26.95 -0.34 -1.02
C GLY A 48 -26.74 1.17 -1.09
N ARG A 49 -25.94 1.71 -0.17
CA ARG A 49 -25.47 3.10 -0.16
C ARG A 49 -25.33 3.65 -1.57
N HIS A 50 -25.86 4.86 -1.83
CA HIS A 50 -25.69 5.56 -3.09
C HIS A 50 -24.23 5.49 -3.56
N ARG A 51 -24.00 4.65 -4.57
CA ARG A 51 -22.76 4.65 -5.34
C ARG A 51 -22.63 6.03 -5.98
N PRO A 52 -21.46 6.70 -5.93
CA PRO A 52 -21.28 7.97 -6.62
C PRO A 52 -21.61 7.76 -8.10
N SER A 53 -22.65 8.43 -8.57
CA SER A 53 -23.22 8.28 -9.90
C SER A 53 -22.28 8.84 -10.96
N LYS A 54 -22.13 8.07 -12.04
CA LYS A 54 -21.88 8.46 -13.45
C LYS A 54 -21.36 9.87 -13.75
N HIS A 55 -20.25 10.23 -13.13
CA HIS A 55 -19.28 11.12 -13.77
C HIS A 55 -18.06 10.26 -14.08
N PRO A 56 -17.43 10.41 -15.26
CA PRO A 56 -16.19 9.69 -15.55
C PRO A 56 -15.28 9.90 -14.34
N LYS A 57 -14.77 8.81 -13.76
CA LYS A 57 -13.88 8.88 -12.61
C LYS A 57 -12.80 9.89 -12.98
N SER A 58 -12.82 11.07 -12.35
CA SER A 58 -11.84 12.10 -12.66
C SER A 58 -10.48 11.44 -12.46
N ASP A 59 -9.70 11.37 -13.54
CA ASP A 59 -8.38 10.76 -13.62
C ASP A 59 -7.60 10.96 -12.30
N ILE A 60 -6.89 9.95 -11.80
CA ILE A 60 -6.12 10.04 -10.56
C ILE A 60 -5.13 11.22 -10.65
N PHE A 61 -4.70 11.58 -11.86
CA PHE A 61 -3.88 12.76 -12.12
C PHE A 61 -4.66 14.09 -12.25
N SER A 62 -5.99 14.05 -12.39
CA SER A 62 -6.86 15.24 -12.37
C SER A 62 -7.26 15.69 -10.95
N LYS A 63 -7.21 14.80 -9.96
CA LYS A 63 -7.48 15.13 -8.56
C LYS A 63 -6.23 15.71 -7.90
N HIS A 64 -6.11 17.04 -7.94
CA HIS A 64 -5.07 17.76 -7.18
C HIS A 64 -5.18 17.43 -5.69
N ASN A 65 -4.04 17.23 -4.99
CA ASN A 65 -4.04 16.95 -3.56
C ASN A 65 -4.83 18.03 -2.80
N LYS A 66 -5.52 17.65 -1.72
CA LYS A 66 -6.29 18.58 -0.89
C LYS A 66 -5.38 19.72 -0.42
N GLY A 67 -5.65 20.92 -0.93
CA GLY A 67 -4.87 22.11 -0.62
C GLY A 67 -3.81 22.49 -1.65
N THR A 68 -3.53 21.68 -2.68
CA THR A 68 -2.60 22.05 -3.77
C THR A 68 -3.10 23.25 -4.55
N GLN A 69 -4.37 23.28 -4.93
CA GLN A 69 -4.95 24.45 -5.60
C GLN A 69 -4.98 25.68 -4.69
N LYS A 70 -5.18 25.51 -3.38
CA LYS A 70 -5.11 26.64 -2.43
C LYS A 70 -3.69 27.17 -2.26
N ARG A 71 -2.69 26.29 -2.31
CA ARG A 71 -1.26 26.65 -2.26
C ARG A 71 -0.84 27.31 -3.56
N ALA A 72 -1.16 26.71 -4.71
CA ALA A 72 -0.92 27.30 -6.02
C ALA A 72 -1.62 28.65 -6.21
N ALA A 73 -2.86 28.79 -5.72
CA ALA A 73 -3.56 30.08 -5.74
C ALA A 73 -2.96 31.09 -4.76
N ALA A 74 -2.45 30.65 -3.60
CA ALA A 74 -1.70 31.53 -2.70
C ALA A 74 -0.38 31.98 -3.34
N ASP A 75 0.32 31.08 -4.02
CA ASP A 75 1.58 31.37 -4.72
C ASP A 75 1.36 32.33 -5.90
N LEU A 76 0.27 32.18 -6.66
CA LEU A 76 -0.12 33.10 -7.75
C LEU A 76 -0.70 34.43 -7.28
N ALA A 77 -1.32 34.48 -6.10
CA ALA A 77 -1.83 35.73 -5.53
C ALA A 77 -0.72 36.56 -4.88
N ASP A 78 0.44 35.95 -4.57
CA ASP A 78 1.51 36.54 -3.76
C ASP A 78 2.82 36.74 -4.55
N ASP A 79 2.77 37.29 -5.77
CA ASP A 79 3.98 37.70 -6.54
C ASP A 79 4.88 38.72 -5.80
N ASN A 80 4.42 39.29 -4.68
CA ASN A 80 5.14 40.31 -3.90
C ASN A 80 5.33 39.99 -2.41
N ARG A 81 4.99 38.77 -1.94
CA ARG A 81 5.09 38.43 -0.51
C ARG A 81 6.44 37.88 -0.09
N ALA A 82 7.21 37.33 -1.03
CA ALA A 82 8.61 36.94 -0.79
C ALA A 82 9.49 38.13 -0.33
N LEU A 83 9.10 39.37 -0.64
CA LEU A 83 9.82 40.60 -0.27
C LEU A 83 9.26 41.27 1.00
N LYS A 84 8.11 40.84 1.53
CA LYS A 84 7.47 41.48 2.70
C LYS A 84 6.95 40.44 3.68
N GLN A 85 7.74 40.19 4.73
CA GLN A 85 7.31 39.41 5.89
C GLN A 85 6.20 40.17 6.63
N VAL A 86 4.93 39.88 6.31
CA VAL A 86 3.78 40.46 7.02
C VAL A 86 3.56 39.67 8.31
N HIS A 87 3.94 40.26 9.45
CA HIS A 87 3.56 39.75 10.77
C HIS A 87 2.04 39.88 10.93
N ARG A 88 1.33 38.76 10.98
CA ARG A 88 -0.09 38.74 11.32
C ARG A 88 -0.22 38.89 12.83
N SER A 89 -0.90 39.95 13.28
CA SER A 89 -1.18 40.15 14.70
C SER A 89 -2.26 39.16 15.17
N THR A 90 -2.42 38.97 16.48
CA THR A 90 -3.44 38.07 17.04
C THR A 90 -4.87 38.47 16.64
N GLN A 91 -5.10 39.73 16.26
CA GLN A 91 -6.37 40.21 15.73
C GLN A 91 -6.63 39.74 14.29
N ASP A 92 -5.59 39.52 13.48
CA ASP A 92 -5.70 39.12 12.08
C ASP A 92 -5.90 37.60 11.87
N ILE A 93 -5.64 36.80 12.91
CA ILE A 93 -5.61 35.33 12.84
C ILE A 93 -7.02 34.71 12.93
N GLY A 94 -8.02 35.50 13.36
CA GLY A 94 -9.41 35.05 13.47
C GLY A 94 -9.64 33.95 14.51
N SER A 95 -10.89 33.52 14.67
CA SER A 95 -11.23 32.43 15.59
C SER A 95 -10.84 31.08 14.98
N VAL A 96 -9.91 30.39 15.63
CA VAL A 96 -9.45 29.05 15.25
C VAL A 96 -10.49 28.00 15.67
N ASP A 97 -10.78 27.02 14.80
CA ASP A 97 -11.76 25.95 15.09
C ASP A 97 -11.38 25.19 16.38
N ALA A 98 -12.37 24.83 17.18
CA ALA A 98 -12.18 24.21 18.49
C ALA A 98 -11.35 22.90 18.41
N ASN A 99 -11.49 22.15 17.33
CA ASN A 99 -10.71 20.93 17.08
C ASN A 99 -9.24 21.22 16.76
N THR A 100 -8.97 22.31 16.03
CA THR A 100 -7.59 22.73 15.75
C THR A 100 -6.92 23.30 16.99
N LEU A 101 -7.68 24.02 17.82
CA LEU A 101 -7.24 24.53 19.10
C LEU A 101 -6.92 23.40 20.09
N SER A 102 -7.75 22.36 20.19
CA SER A 102 -7.47 21.21 21.07
C SER A 102 -6.22 20.44 20.64
N ARG A 103 -6.02 20.23 19.33
CA ARG A 103 -4.78 19.63 18.78
C ARG A 103 -3.55 20.48 19.08
N SER A 104 -3.66 21.80 18.96
CA SER A 104 -2.55 22.71 19.25
C SER A 104 -2.19 22.69 20.75
N ARG A 105 -3.19 22.68 21.64
CA ARG A 105 -2.99 22.54 23.10
C ARG A 105 -2.30 21.23 23.45
N ARG A 106 -2.72 20.11 22.87
CA ARG A 106 -2.08 18.81 23.07
C ARG A 106 -0.60 18.83 22.67
N ARG A 107 -0.29 19.34 21.48
CA ARG A 107 1.10 19.45 21.01
C ARG A 107 1.95 20.35 21.91
N MET A 108 1.35 21.41 22.45
CA MET A 108 2.03 22.31 23.38
C MET A 108 2.34 21.62 24.71
N GLN A 109 1.41 20.82 25.23
CA GLN A 109 1.62 20.02 26.43
C GLN A 109 2.70 18.94 26.23
N GLU A 110 2.71 18.28 25.07
CA GLU A 110 3.76 17.32 24.71
C GLU A 110 5.14 17.97 24.65
N LYS A 111 5.23 19.18 24.05
CA LYS A 111 6.48 19.96 24.04
C LYS A 111 6.90 20.39 25.45
N ALA A 112 5.97 20.88 26.27
CA ALA A 112 6.27 21.27 27.65
C ALA A 112 6.86 20.09 28.44
N ARG A 113 6.25 18.91 28.33
CA ARG A 113 6.78 17.68 28.92
C ARG A 113 8.18 17.34 28.41
N LEU A 114 8.43 17.46 27.11
CA LEU A 114 9.76 17.23 26.54
C LEU A 114 10.79 18.22 27.12
N TYR A 115 10.43 19.49 27.27
CA TYR A 115 11.30 20.49 27.90
C TYR A 115 11.53 20.21 29.38
N ASP A 116 10.53 19.76 30.12
CA ASP A 116 10.68 19.34 31.51
C ASP A 116 11.61 18.12 31.63
N ASP A 117 11.46 17.14 30.75
CA ASP A 117 12.34 15.96 30.68
C ASP A 117 13.79 16.36 30.30
N MET A 118 13.94 17.33 29.39
CA MET A 118 15.25 17.88 29.06
C MET A 118 15.87 18.63 30.24
N LYS A 119 15.09 19.47 30.92
CA LYS A 119 15.53 20.22 32.10
C LYS A 119 15.90 19.31 33.28
N LYS A 120 15.19 18.20 33.43
CA LYS A 120 15.48 17.15 34.41
C LYS A 120 16.72 16.29 34.04
N GLY A 121 17.28 16.45 32.85
CA GLY A 121 18.46 15.70 32.40
C GLY A 121 18.18 14.25 31.97
N LEU A 122 16.92 13.82 31.88
CA LEU A 122 16.56 12.44 31.50
C LEU A 122 17.02 12.07 30.07
N HIS A 123 17.27 13.06 29.22
CA HIS A 123 17.76 12.87 27.85
C HIS A 123 19.25 12.52 27.77
N LEU A 124 20.04 12.74 28.82
CA LEU A 124 21.48 12.44 28.87
C LEU A 124 21.77 10.99 29.31
N ALA A 125 20.78 10.30 29.88
CA ALA A 125 20.94 8.93 30.36
C ALA A 125 20.94 7.87 29.22
N GLY A 126 21.14 8.27 27.96
CA GLY A 126 21.13 7.39 26.79
C GLY A 126 22.47 7.23 26.07
N ASP A 127 23.53 7.91 26.52
CA ASP A 127 24.87 7.88 25.91
C ASP A 127 25.94 7.29 26.85
N SER A 128 25.52 6.78 28.01
CA SER A 128 26.40 6.05 28.93
C SER A 128 26.08 4.56 28.77
N ASP A 129 27.05 3.80 28.28
CA ASP A 129 27.04 2.34 28.08
C ASP A 129 26.93 1.53 29.41
N ASP A 130 26.48 2.18 30.48
CA ASP A 130 26.28 1.60 31.81
C ASP A 130 24.80 1.24 32.00
N ASP A 131 24.38 0.15 31.38
CA ASP A 131 23.05 -0.45 31.56
C ASP A 131 22.88 -1.20 32.90
N ASP A 132 23.84 -1.09 33.83
CA ASP A 132 23.89 -1.84 35.09
C ASP A 132 23.72 -0.99 36.37
N MET A 133 23.05 0.18 36.30
CA MET A 133 22.69 0.91 37.52
C MET A 133 21.33 0.46 38.10
N PRO A 134 21.27 0.01 39.37
CA PRO A 134 20.02 -0.41 40.01
C PRO A 134 19.16 0.81 40.34
N VAL A 135 18.30 1.21 39.39
CA VAL A 135 17.36 2.31 39.61
C VAL A 135 16.19 1.85 40.47
N ASN A 136 15.90 2.62 41.51
CA ASN A 136 14.90 2.35 42.53
C ASN A 136 13.49 2.17 41.90
N PRO A 137 12.83 1.00 42.03
CA PRO A 137 11.55 0.71 41.37
C PRO A 137 10.36 1.57 41.84
N SER A 138 10.55 2.42 42.84
CA SER A 138 9.50 3.23 43.46
C SER A 138 9.29 4.59 42.77
N ASP A 139 10.22 5.04 41.93
CA ASP A 139 10.12 6.34 41.27
C ASP A 139 9.32 6.26 39.95
N PRO A 140 8.13 6.88 39.85
CA PRO A 140 7.27 6.78 38.67
C PRO A 140 7.88 7.42 37.41
N ASP A 141 8.75 8.41 37.59
CA ASP A 141 9.46 9.09 36.50
C ASP A 141 10.50 8.16 35.84
N ALA A 142 11.14 7.28 36.61
CA ALA A 142 12.08 6.28 36.10
C ALA A 142 11.37 5.18 35.28
N TYR A 143 10.16 4.78 35.70
CA TYR A 143 9.34 3.83 34.95
C TYR A 143 8.91 4.39 33.58
N LEU A 144 8.52 5.66 33.53
CA LEU A 144 8.15 6.34 32.28
C LEU A 144 9.35 6.54 31.35
N ALA A 145 10.54 6.80 31.89
CA ALA A 145 11.78 6.86 31.13
C ALA A 145 12.10 5.51 30.46
N ARG A 146 11.95 4.40 31.19
CA ARG A 146 12.18 3.05 30.67
C ARG A 146 11.20 2.67 29.55
N LEU A 147 9.92 3.05 29.68
CA LEU A 147 8.93 2.78 28.63
C LEU A 147 9.28 3.51 27.32
N ARG A 148 9.82 4.74 27.42
CA ARG A 148 10.23 5.53 26.25
C ARG A 148 11.53 5.05 25.60
N ARG A 149 12.47 4.46 26.35
CA ARG A 149 13.64 3.77 25.77
C ARG A 149 13.19 2.59 24.91
N LYS A 150 12.30 1.76 25.45
CA LYS A 150 11.75 0.59 24.75
C LYS A 150 10.97 0.96 23.48
N GLU A 151 10.37 2.14 23.40
CA GLU A 151 9.72 2.63 22.17
C GLU A 151 10.72 3.14 21.11
N LYS A 152 11.93 3.57 21.50
CA LYS A 152 13.00 4.02 20.59
C LYS A 152 13.85 2.87 20.07
N ASP A 153 14.18 1.90 20.91
CA ASP A 153 15.04 0.74 20.56
C ASP A 153 14.39 -0.25 19.58
N VAL A 154 13.11 -0.04 19.24
CA VAL A 154 12.40 -0.83 18.21
C VAL A 154 12.83 -0.41 16.80
N LEU A 155 13.57 0.70 16.64
CA LEU A 155 14.23 1.07 15.38
C LEU A 155 15.73 0.82 15.49
N VAL A 156 16.23 -0.24 14.85
CA VAL A 156 17.66 -0.58 14.79
C VAL A 156 18.37 0.30 13.75
N ASP A 157 19.30 1.16 14.19
CA ASP A 157 20.21 1.91 13.32
C ASP A 157 21.42 1.04 12.94
N PHE A 158 21.52 0.64 11.67
CA PHE A 158 22.47 -0.36 11.17
C PHE A 158 23.93 0.12 11.03
N ASP A 159 24.21 1.43 11.17
CA ASP A 159 25.51 2.03 10.84
C ASP A 159 26.56 1.95 11.95
N LEU A 160 26.17 1.66 13.20
CA LEU A 160 27.08 1.73 14.35
C LEU A 160 28.00 0.49 14.52
N LYS A 161 27.69 -0.63 13.87
CA LYS A 161 28.33 -1.93 14.19
C LYS A 161 29.75 -2.11 13.62
N HIS A 162 30.20 -1.24 12.71
CA HIS A 162 31.44 -1.46 11.94
C HIS A 162 32.66 -0.66 12.45
N ALA A 163 32.54 0.12 13.52
CA ALA A 163 33.60 1.03 13.95
C ALA A 163 34.56 0.50 15.04
N ASN A 164 34.34 -0.71 15.60
CA ASN A 164 35.00 -1.15 16.83
C ASN A 164 35.80 -2.47 16.73
N GLU A 165 36.60 -2.68 15.67
CA GLU A 165 37.54 -3.81 15.63
C GLU A 165 38.97 -3.33 15.33
N GLU A 166 39.85 -3.40 16.33
CA GLU A 166 41.29 -3.07 16.27
C GLU A 166 42.16 -4.34 16.53
N PRO A 167 43.32 -4.52 15.86
CA PRO A 167 44.16 -5.72 15.98
C PRO A 167 45.32 -5.60 17.01
N LEU A 168 45.61 -6.71 17.70
CA LEU A 168 46.64 -6.87 18.74
C LEU A 168 48.06 -7.09 18.19
N LYS A 169 49.08 -6.55 18.90
CA LYS A 169 50.53 -6.69 18.64
C LYS A 169 51.18 -7.81 19.47
N GLN A 170 52.27 -8.38 18.96
CA GLN A 170 53.05 -9.48 19.54
C GLN A 170 54.48 -9.01 19.87
N ASP A 171 54.98 -9.32 21.07
CA ASP A 171 56.31 -8.93 21.57
C ASP A 171 57.33 -10.09 21.50
N ASP A 172 58.58 -9.74 21.19
CA ASP A 172 59.77 -10.58 21.09
C ASP A 172 60.46 -10.79 22.45
N LEU A 173 60.94 -12.02 22.74
CA LEU A 173 61.69 -12.38 23.96
C LEU A 173 63.07 -12.96 23.65
N ASP A 174 64.02 -12.64 24.54
CA ASP A 174 65.47 -12.83 24.55
C ASP A 174 66.02 -14.20 24.12
N ASP A 175 67.19 -14.17 23.45
CA ASP A 175 67.88 -15.29 22.79
C ASP A 175 68.92 -15.99 23.69
N ASP A 176 68.53 -17.08 24.36
CA ASP A 176 69.38 -17.95 25.20
C ASP A 176 70.43 -18.79 24.40
N ASN A 177 70.55 -18.61 23.09
CA ASN A 177 71.37 -19.48 22.22
C ASN A 177 72.88 -19.17 22.18
N ALA A 178 73.37 -18.17 22.92
CA ALA A 178 74.76 -17.70 22.85
C ALA A 178 75.81 -18.56 23.59
N SER A 179 75.44 -19.62 24.31
CA SER A 179 76.41 -20.44 25.06
C SER A 179 77.29 -21.32 24.15
N ILE A 180 78.61 -21.28 24.32
CA ILE A 180 79.59 -22.07 23.53
C ILE A 180 79.76 -23.47 24.16
N ILE A 181 79.50 -24.53 23.39
CA ILE A 181 79.56 -25.95 23.79
C ILE A 181 80.47 -26.72 22.80
N SER A 182 81.14 -27.79 23.26
CA SER A 182 81.86 -28.70 22.36
C SER A 182 80.91 -29.73 21.76
N TYR A 183 80.86 -29.83 20.43
CA TYR A 183 80.09 -30.83 19.69
C TYR A 183 80.97 -31.56 18.67
N GLU A 184 80.50 -32.70 18.18
CA GLU A 184 81.20 -33.47 17.15
C GLU A 184 80.67 -33.12 15.76
N ASP A 185 81.57 -32.68 14.89
CA ASP A 185 81.30 -32.41 13.47
C ASP A 185 80.98 -33.71 12.70
N ASP A 186 80.47 -33.60 11.49
CA ASP A 186 80.06 -34.73 10.62
C ASP A 186 81.24 -35.68 10.34
N LEU A 187 82.47 -35.14 10.36
CA LEU A 187 83.71 -35.90 10.18
C LEU A 187 84.22 -36.56 11.48
N GLY A 188 83.44 -36.54 12.57
CA GLY A 188 83.81 -37.14 13.85
C GLY A 188 84.90 -36.39 14.63
N ARG A 189 85.13 -35.11 14.31
CA ARG A 189 86.10 -34.24 15.01
C ARG A 189 85.38 -33.39 16.05
N SER A 190 85.95 -33.23 17.25
CA SER A 190 85.39 -32.34 18.26
C SER A 190 85.69 -30.87 17.94
N ARG A 191 84.65 -30.05 17.80
CA ARG A 191 84.70 -28.60 17.58
C ARG A 191 83.99 -27.88 18.73
N ARG A 192 84.32 -26.61 18.97
CA ARG A 192 83.62 -25.75 19.95
C ARG A 192 82.84 -24.70 19.16
N GLY A 193 81.54 -24.60 19.39
CA GLY A 193 80.64 -23.66 18.72
C GLY A 193 79.41 -23.35 19.57
N THR A 194 78.44 -22.63 19.01
CA THR A 194 77.23 -22.23 19.76
C THR A 194 76.28 -23.41 19.96
N ARG A 195 75.33 -23.27 20.90
CA ARG A 195 74.30 -24.29 21.13
C ARG A 195 73.43 -24.53 19.89
N ALA A 196 73.18 -23.49 19.09
CA ALA A 196 72.47 -23.59 17.82
C ALA A 196 73.26 -24.44 16.81
N GLU A 197 74.56 -24.17 16.66
CA GLU A 197 75.45 -24.91 15.76
C GLU A 197 75.59 -26.39 16.18
N ALA A 198 75.67 -26.66 17.49
CA ALA A 198 75.66 -28.02 18.03
C ALA A 198 74.33 -28.76 17.75
N ALA A 199 73.20 -28.04 17.78
CA ALA A 199 71.89 -28.61 17.48
C ALA A 199 71.71 -28.89 15.99
N GLU A 200 72.27 -28.07 15.10
CA GLU A 200 72.29 -28.32 13.65
C GLU A 200 73.13 -29.55 13.32
N ALA A 201 74.34 -29.67 13.86
CA ALA A 201 75.19 -30.85 13.66
C ALA A 201 74.54 -32.15 14.18
N ALA A 202 73.82 -32.08 15.30
CA ALA A 202 73.06 -33.22 15.81
C ALA A 202 71.90 -33.62 14.88
N ARG A 203 71.20 -32.64 14.27
CA ARG A 203 70.13 -32.89 13.29
C ARG A 203 70.69 -33.52 12.01
N ALA A 204 71.83 -33.04 11.51
CA ALA A 204 72.49 -33.59 10.32
C ALA A 204 72.88 -35.06 10.52
N LYS A 205 73.46 -35.41 11.68
CA LYS A 205 73.76 -36.81 12.04
C LYS A 205 72.51 -37.69 12.12
N GLU A 206 71.40 -37.16 12.63
CA GLU A 206 70.12 -37.89 12.72
C GLU A 206 69.48 -38.12 11.33
N GLU A 207 69.65 -37.17 10.40
CA GLU A 207 69.21 -37.30 9.01
C GLU A 207 70.04 -38.32 8.22
N GLU A 208 71.37 -38.31 8.36
CA GLU A 208 72.26 -39.30 7.74
C GLU A 208 72.00 -40.72 8.26
N ALA A 209 71.75 -40.88 9.56
CA ALA A 209 71.38 -42.15 10.18
C ALA A 209 69.96 -42.63 9.81
N GLY A 210 69.24 -41.92 8.92
CA GLY A 210 67.89 -42.28 8.47
C GLY A 210 66.81 -42.06 9.54
N GLY A 211 67.15 -41.40 10.66
CA GLY A 211 66.28 -41.22 11.82
C GLY A 211 65.11 -40.26 11.62
N ARG A 212 65.16 -39.40 10.59
CA ARG A 212 64.06 -38.48 10.25
C ARG A 212 63.60 -38.50 8.80
N ALA A 213 64.39 -39.06 7.88
CA ALA A 213 63.96 -39.28 6.49
C ALA A 213 62.80 -40.30 6.39
N ALA A 214 62.58 -41.13 7.41
CA ALA A 214 61.41 -42.00 7.53
C ALA A 214 60.14 -41.27 8.02
N GLN A 215 60.26 -40.02 8.51
CA GLN A 215 59.16 -39.19 9.00
C GLN A 215 58.99 -37.88 8.22
N GLU A 216 59.55 -37.76 7.02
CA GLU A 216 59.02 -36.77 6.08
C GLU A 216 57.57 -37.18 5.74
N ARG A 217 56.59 -36.61 6.44
CA ARG A 217 55.13 -36.82 6.26
C ARG A 217 54.67 -36.74 4.79
N TRP A 218 55.49 -36.17 3.92
CA TRP A 218 55.22 -35.89 2.52
C TRP A 218 55.75 -36.98 1.57
N ARG A 219 56.60 -37.90 2.02
CA ARG A 219 57.10 -39.03 1.20
C ARG A 219 56.48 -40.34 1.70
N PRO A 220 55.74 -41.08 0.86
CA PRO A 220 55.25 -42.39 1.25
C PRO A 220 56.43 -43.35 1.47
N ALA A 221 56.31 -44.21 2.49
CA ALA A 221 57.29 -45.25 2.76
C ALA A 221 57.48 -46.15 1.53
N ARG A 222 58.72 -46.57 1.28
CA ARG A 222 59.03 -47.49 0.18
C ARG A 222 58.24 -48.80 0.40
N PRO A 223 57.47 -49.29 -0.59
CA PRO A 223 56.72 -50.53 -0.44
C PRO A 223 57.68 -51.71 -0.27
N GLU A 224 57.36 -52.61 0.66
CA GLU A 224 58.19 -53.79 0.98
C GLU A 224 58.13 -54.87 -0.11
N ASN A 225 57.01 -54.96 -0.82
CA ASN A 225 56.77 -55.96 -1.86
C ASN A 225 56.85 -55.34 -3.26
N LEU A 226 58.05 -55.28 -3.81
CA LEU A 226 58.29 -54.90 -5.20
C LEU A 226 57.92 -56.08 -6.11
N ILE A 227 57.02 -55.86 -7.07
CA ILE A 227 56.68 -56.86 -8.09
C ILE A 227 57.77 -56.83 -9.15
N TYR A 228 58.49 -57.94 -9.32
CA TYR A 228 59.55 -58.09 -10.32
C TYR A 228 59.00 -58.84 -11.56
N GLY A 229 59.21 -58.28 -12.78
CA GLY A 229 58.82 -58.90 -14.06
C GLY A 229 57.75 -58.13 -14.86
N GLU A 230 57.37 -58.64 -16.04
CA GLU A 230 56.31 -58.07 -16.91
C GLU A 230 54.90 -58.38 -16.36
N ALA A 231 54.54 -57.76 -15.22
CA ALA A 231 53.20 -57.88 -14.65
C ALA A 231 52.32 -56.71 -15.12
N VAL A 232 51.35 -56.99 -16.00
CA VAL A 232 50.36 -55.99 -16.43
C VAL A 232 49.31 -55.81 -15.33
N GLN A 233 49.37 -54.69 -14.60
CA GLN A 233 48.40 -54.32 -13.57
C GLN A 233 47.14 -53.73 -14.21
N THR A 234 46.30 -54.58 -14.81
CA THR A 234 45.05 -54.16 -15.49
C THR A 234 44.10 -53.41 -14.56
N GLU A 235 44.08 -53.74 -13.26
CA GLU A 235 43.23 -53.09 -12.26
C GLU A 235 43.80 -51.78 -11.72
N ALA A 236 45.09 -51.48 -11.94
CA ALA A 236 45.70 -50.25 -11.47
C ALA A 236 45.23 -49.01 -12.26
N PHE A 237 44.76 -49.21 -13.49
CA PHE A 237 44.23 -48.14 -14.34
C PHE A 237 42.77 -48.42 -14.71
N ASN A 238 41.87 -48.12 -13.77
CA ASN A 238 40.42 -48.15 -14.00
C ASN A 238 39.87 -46.71 -14.08
N PRO A 239 39.77 -46.10 -15.28
CA PRO A 239 39.21 -44.75 -15.44
C PRO A 239 37.76 -44.67 -14.93
N ASP A 240 37.04 -45.79 -14.97
CA ASP A 240 35.65 -45.91 -14.54
C ASP A 240 35.49 -45.88 -13.01
N ALA A 241 36.54 -46.13 -12.23
CA ALA A 241 36.45 -46.13 -10.77
C ALA A 241 36.14 -44.73 -10.22
N ASN A 242 36.72 -43.70 -10.84
CA ASN A 242 36.42 -42.30 -10.51
C ASN A 242 34.99 -41.93 -10.92
N ILE A 243 34.53 -42.41 -12.06
CA ILE A 243 33.15 -42.19 -12.53
C ILE A 243 32.17 -42.86 -11.57
N ALA A 244 32.44 -44.10 -11.15
CA ALA A 244 31.61 -44.85 -10.21
C ALA A 244 31.57 -44.21 -8.82
N SER A 245 32.70 -43.67 -8.32
CA SER A 245 32.73 -42.96 -7.04
C SER A 245 31.94 -41.64 -7.10
N HIS A 246 32.07 -40.88 -8.19
CA HIS A 246 31.27 -39.67 -8.40
C HIS A 246 29.77 -39.98 -8.52
N MET A 247 29.40 -41.02 -9.27
CA MET A 247 28.00 -41.43 -9.42
C MET A 247 27.40 -41.92 -8.11
N SER A 248 28.16 -42.67 -7.29
CA SER A 248 27.70 -43.10 -5.97
C SER A 248 27.54 -41.92 -5.00
N HIS A 249 28.45 -40.95 -5.04
CA HIS A 249 28.35 -39.72 -4.27
C HIS A 249 27.12 -38.88 -4.65
N LEU A 250 26.84 -38.74 -5.96
CA LEU A 250 25.64 -38.07 -6.45
C LEU A 250 24.36 -38.81 -6.05
N ALA A 251 24.35 -40.15 -6.13
CA ALA A 251 23.21 -40.97 -5.73
C ALA A 251 22.93 -40.92 -4.22
N ALA A 252 23.98 -40.80 -3.38
CA ALA A 252 23.84 -40.61 -1.94
C ALA A 252 23.22 -39.24 -1.59
N ARG A 253 23.54 -38.21 -2.38
CA ARG A 253 23.00 -36.85 -2.20
C ARG A 253 21.63 -36.64 -2.85
N ARG A 254 21.16 -37.58 -3.68
CA ARG A 254 19.88 -37.47 -4.37
C ARG A 254 18.75 -37.84 -3.41
N ASP A 255 17.75 -36.98 -3.31
CA ASP A 255 16.51 -37.27 -2.60
C ASP A 255 15.81 -38.47 -3.22
N ARG A 256 15.62 -39.52 -2.41
CA ARG A 256 14.97 -40.79 -2.81
C ARG A 256 13.45 -40.74 -2.70
N SER A 257 12.87 -39.57 -2.40
CA SER A 257 11.43 -39.41 -2.38
C SER A 257 10.87 -39.69 -3.79
N PRO A 258 9.76 -40.43 -3.91
CA PRO A 258 9.12 -40.66 -5.19
C PRO A 258 8.87 -39.32 -5.89
N THR A 259 9.39 -39.18 -7.10
CA THR A 259 9.20 -38.01 -7.96
C THR A 259 8.20 -38.44 -9.04
N PRO A 260 7.02 -37.82 -9.15
CA PRO A 260 6.59 -36.54 -8.56
C PRO A 260 6.23 -36.64 -7.06
N PRO A 261 6.47 -35.57 -6.28
CA PRO A 261 6.06 -35.53 -4.88
C PRO A 261 4.55 -35.73 -4.74
N GLU A 262 4.13 -36.19 -3.56
CA GLU A 262 2.71 -36.24 -3.20
C GLU A 262 2.05 -34.89 -3.46
N LYS A 263 0.79 -34.92 -3.92
CA LYS A 263 0.00 -33.72 -4.25
C LYS A 263 -0.38 -32.97 -2.98
N LYS A 264 0.57 -32.31 -2.35
CA LYS A 264 0.33 -31.42 -1.21
C LYS A 264 -0.28 -30.13 -1.71
N HIS A 265 -1.50 -29.85 -1.28
CA HIS A 265 -2.21 -28.63 -1.62
C HIS A 265 -2.02 -27.57 -0.55
N TYR A 266 -2.22 -26.31 -0.92
CA TYR A 266 -2.18 -25.20 0.03
C TYR A 266 -3.31 -25.38 1.05
N ASP A 267 -2.95 -25.36 2.33
CA ASP A 267 -3.89 -25.36 3.44
C ASP A 267 -4.09 -23.91 3.91
N ALA A 268 -5.33 -23.45 3.85
CA ALA A 268 -5.69 -22.10 4.24
C ALA A 268 -5.72 -21.89 5.76
N GLU A 269 -5.85 -22.95 6.55
CA GLU A 269 -5.91 -22.84 8.02
C GLU A 269 -4.51 -22.81 8.65
N ALA A 270 -3.51 -23.35 7.93
CA ALA A 270 -2.12 -23.37 8.38
C ALA A 270 -1.50 -21.96 8.52
N GLU A 271 -2.01 -20.96 7.81
CA GLU A 271 -1.44 -19.60 7.80
C GLU A 271 -2.51 -18.52 7.86
N VAL A 272 -2.27 -17.46 8.65
CA VAL A 272 -3.23 -16.36 8.83
C VAL A 272 -3.10 -15.30 7.72
N ARG A 273 -3.17 -15.73 6.46
CA ARG A 273 -3.21 -14.84 5.27
C ARG A 273 -4.64 -14.48 4.85
N ASN A 274 -5.63 -15.16 5.42
CA ASN A 274 -7.05 -15.05 5.06
C ASN A 274 -7.76 -13.81 5.63
N ARG A 275 -7.03 -12.84 6.21
CA ARG A 275 -7.61 -11.62 6.79
C ARG A 275 -8.10 -10.61 5.73
N GLY A 276 -7.87 -10.87 4.45
CA GLY A 276 -8.33 -10.03 3.33
C GLY A 276 -9.74 -10.38 2.83
N THR A 277 -10.34 -9.47 2.06
CA THR A 277 -11.63 -9.72 1.39
C THR A 277 -11.44 -10.49 0.09
N GLY A 278 -12.27 -11.51 -0.16
CA GLY A 278 -12.27 -12.26 -1.42
C GLY A 278 -11.38 -13.50 -1.43
N PHE A 279 -11.01 -14.01 -0.26
CA PHE A 279 -10.31 -15.29 -0.14
C PHE A 279 -11.30 -16.46 -0.25
N TYR A 280 -11.00 -17.44 -1.11
CA TYR A 280 -11.77 -18.68 -1.26
C TYR A 280 -10.92 -19.85 -0.75
N THR A 281 -11.45 -20.61 0.20
CA THR A 281 -10.80 -21.77 0.82
C THR A 281 -11.22 -23.03 0.07
N PHE A 282 -10.26 -23.86 -0.34
CA PHE A 282 -10.57 -25.19 -0.84
C PHE A 282 -10.59 -26.21 0.30
N SER A 283 -11.42 -27.23 0.16
CA SER A 283 -11.38 -28.42 1.04
C SER A 283 -10.01 -29.11 0.95
N THR A 284 -9.58 -29.71 2.05
CA THR A 284 -8.40 -30.58 2.10
C THR A 284 -8.65 -31.90 1.36
N ASP A 285 -9.90 -32.32 1.26
CA ASP A 285 -10.30 -33.57 0.63
C ASP A 285 -10.25 -33.44 -0.90
N GLU A 286 -9.55 -34.36 -1.56
CA GLU A 286 -9.29 -34.24 -3.00
C GLU A 286 -10.57 -34.25 -3.85
N GLU A 287 -11.59 -35.00 -3.45
CA GLU A 287 -12.84 -35.13 -4.20
C GLU A 287 -13.67 -33.85 -4.12
N GLU A 288 -13.88 -33.34 -2.91
CA GLU A 288 -14.58 -32.07 -2.68
C GLU A 288 -13.82 -30.92 -3.34
N ARG A 289 -12.49 -30.91 -3.25
CA ARG A 289 -11.67 -29.90 -3.91
C ARG A 289 -11.80 -29.94 -5.43
N LYS A 290 -11.87 -31.13 -6.03
CA LYS A 290 -12.11 -31.27 -7.48
C LYS A 290 -13.46 -30.73 -7.88
N GLN A 291 -14.51 -31.01 -7.10
CA GLN A 291 -15.86 -30.46 -7.31
C GLN A 291 -15.85 -28.93 -7.21
N GLN A 292 -15.26 -28.38 -6.15
CA GLN A 292 -15.11 -26.94 -5.95
C GLN A 292 -14.33 -26.26 -7.10
N MET A 293 -13.30 -26.92 -7.63
CA MET A 293 -12.54 -26.44 -8.78
C MET A 293 -13.37 -26.43 -10.06
N GLU A 294 -14.20 -27.45 -10.27
CA GLU A 294 -15.10 -27.52 -11.42
C GLU A 294 -16.21 -26.47 -11.33
N ASP A 295 -16.79 -26.27 -10.16
CA ASP A 295 -17.79 -25.22 -9.92
C ASP A 295 -17.23 -23.83 -10.21
N LEU A 296 -15.99 -23.55 -9.76
CA LEU A 296 -15.30 -22.29 -10.09
C LEU A 296 -15.04 -22.13 -11.58
N ARG A 297 -14.76 -23.23 -12.29
CA ARG A 297 -14.58 -23.23 -13.74
C ARG A 297 -15.89 -22.90 -14.44
N VAL A 298 -17.00 -23.51 -14.03
CA VAL A 298 -18.34 -23.22 -14.57
C VAL A 298 -18.71 -21.76 -14.36
N LEU A 299 -18.54 -21.23 -13.14
CA LEU A 299 -18.78 -19.80 -12.84
C LEU A 299 -17.91 -18.88 -13.69
N ARG A 300 -16.66 -19.28 -13.96
CA ARG A 300 -15.77 -18.52 -14.85
C ARG A 300 -16.28 -18.53 -16.29
N GLU A 301 -16.72 -19.67 -16.81
CA GLU A 301 -17.28 -19.77 -18.15
C GLU A 301 -18.57 -18.94 -18.29
N GLU A 302 -19.46 -18.98 -17.30
CA GLU A 302 -20.66 -18.15 -17.26
C GLU A 302 -20.35 -16.65 -17.24
N THR A 303 -19.37 -16.22 -16.44
CA THR A 303 -18.99 -14.80 -16.37
C THR A 303 -18.33 -14.32 -17.65
N LEU A 304 -17.52 -15.16 -18.30
CA LEU A 304 -16.97 -14.86 -19.63
C LEU A 304 -18.06 -14.77 -20.69
N PHE A 305 -19.05 -15.68 -20.65
CA PHE A 305 -20.19 -15.63 -21.55
C PHE A 305 -21.01 -14.35 -21.36
N LYS A 306 -21.35 -14.00 -20.12
CA LYS A 306 -22.05 -12.74 -19.79
C LYS A 306 -21.28 -11.51 -20.27
N ARG A 307 -19.96 -11.47 -20.07
CA ARG A 307 -19.12 -10.37 -20.57
C ARG A 307 -19.15 -10.26 -22.09
N LYS A 308 -19.03 -11.38 -22.82
CA LYS A 308 -19.12 -11.39 -24.28
C LYS A 308 -20.47 -10.89 -24.78
N THR A 309 -21.58 -11.38 -24.21
CA THR A 309 -22.93 -10.94 -24.61
C THR A 309 -23.18 -9.45 -24.31
N ASP A 310 -22.65 -8.94 -23.20
CA ASP A 310 -22.71 -7.51 -22.87
C ASP A 310 -21.83 -6.68 -23.82
N GLU A 311 -20.64 -7.15 -24.17
CA GLU A 311 -19.74 -6.52 -25.14
C GLU A 311 -20.39 -6.45 -26.54
N GLU A 312 -21.03 -7.52 -26.99
CA GLU A 312 -21.79 -7.58 -28.25
C GLU A 312 -22.95 -6.57 -28.24
N ARG A 313 -23.78 -6.56 -27.18
CA ARG A 313 -24.88 -5.60 -27.05
C ARG A 313 -24.39 -4.15 -27.04
N MET A 314 -23.26 -3.88 -26.40
CA MET A 314 -22.66 -2.55 -26.38
C MET A 314 -22.07 -2.18 -27.75
N ALA A 315 -21.48 -3.14 -28.48
CA ALA A 315 -20.99 -2.94 -29.83
C ALA A 315 -22.12 -2.62 -30.81
N GLU A 316 -23.26 -3.33 -30.73
CA GLU A 316 -24.46 -3.03 -31.52
C GLU A 316 -24.99 -1.63 -31.25
N ARG A 317 -25.12 -1.24 -29.97
CA ARG A 317 -25.53 0.11 -29.59
C ARG A 317 -24.59 1.17 -30.15
N LYS A 318 -23.28 0.95 -30.02
CA LYS A 318 -22.26 1.86 -30.53
C LYS A 318 -22.30 1.97 -32.05
N ALA A 319 -22.46 0.85 -32.77
CA ALA A 319 -22.60 0.85 -34.23
C ALA A 319 -23.83 1.64 -34.69
N HIS A 320 -24.96 1.50 -33.99
CA HIS A 320 -26.17 2.26 -34.28
C HIS A 320 -26.01 3.76 -33.96
N GLU A 321 -25.34 4.12 -32.86
CA GLU A 321 -24.99 5.51 -32.55
C GLU A 321 -24.07 6.10 -33.62
N GLU A 322 -23.03 5.38 -34.04
CA GLU A 322 -22.11 5.79 -35.10
C GLU A 322 -22.84 5.98 -36.44
N TRP A 323 -23.77 5.09 -36.78
CA TRP A 323 -24.62 5.24 -37.96
C TRP A 323 -25.48 6.52 -37.88
N ARG A 324 -26.11 6.78 -36.73
CA ARG A 324 -26.90 8.01 -36.52
C ARG A 324 -26.05 9.27 -36.62
N ILE A 325 -24.85 9.27 -36.04
CA ILE A 325 -23.92 10.41 -36.10
C ILE A 325 -23.51 10.67 -37.55
N LYS A 326 -23.19 9.62 -38.33
CA LYS A 326 -22.88 9.74 -39.76
C LYS A 326 -24.04 10.33 -40.55
N GLU A 327 -25.27 9.88 -40.30
CA GLU A 327 -26.45 10.40 -40.99
C GLU A 327 -26.74 11.87 -40.64
N ILE A 328 -26.61 12.25 -39.35
CA ILE A 328 -26.74 13.65 -38.92
C ILE A 328 -25.67 14.52 -39.57
N ASN A 329 -24.42 14.05 -39.62
CA ASN A 329 -23.33 14.77 -40.27
C ASN A 329 -23.60 14.98 -41.76
N ARG A 330 -24.09 13.95 -42.45
CA ARG A 330 -24.52 14.05 -43.86
C ARG A 330 -25.62 15.10 -44.04
N LEU A 331 -26.69 15.06 -43.25
CA LEU A 331 -27.77 16.05 -43.33
C LEU A 331 -27.28 17.47 -42.99
N GLN A 332 -26.32 17.61 -42.09
CA GLN A 332 -25.69 18.90 -41.79
C GLN A 332 -24.81 19.38 -42.95
N GLU A 333 -24.07 18.50 -43.61
CA GLU A 333 -23.29 18.81 -44.82
C GLU A 333 -24.20 19.29 -45.94
N GLU A 334 -25.26 18.53 -46.25
CA GLU A 334 -26.27 18.92 -47.24
C GLU A 334 -26.92 20.27 -46.89
N ARG A 335 -27.22 20.52 -45.60
CA ARG A 335 -27.75 21.82 -45.15
C ARG A 335 -26.73 22.95 -45.32
N ARG A 336 -25.46 22.72 -44.95
CA ARG A 336 -24.38 23.70 -45.12
C ARG A 336 -24.18 24.04 -46.59
N GLU A 337 -24.23 23.05 -47.47
CA GLU A 337 -24.15 23.24 -48.93
C GLU A 337 -25.35 24.02 -49.46
N ARG A 338 -26.57 23.71 -49.01
CA ARG A 338 -27.77 24.48 -49.37
C ARG A 338 -27.67 25.95 -48.95
N TRP A 339 -27.27 26.21 -47.71
CA TRP A 339 -27.04 27.58 -47.24
C TRP A 339 -25.95 28.29 -48.05
N ARG A 340 -24.85 27.58 -48.36
CA ARG A 340 -23.79 28.13 -49.21
C ARG A 340 -24.29 28.48 -50.62
N LEU A 341 -25.15 27.65 -51.22
CA LEU A 341 -25.76 27.93 -52.52
C LEU A 341 -26.72 29.11 -52.46
N GLU A 342 -27.52 29.21 -51.40
CA GLU A 342 -28.43 30.34 -51.16
C GLU A 342 -27.66 31.66 -50.99
N ASP A 343 -26.55 31.65 -50.25
CA ASP A 343 -25.67 32.82 -50.10
C ASP A 343 -25.08 33.24 -51.46
N LEU A 344 -24.60 32.29 -52.27
CA LEU A 344 -24.09 32.56 -53.62
C LEU A 344 -25.18 33.09 -54.57
N GLU A 345 -26.40 32.60 -54.45
CA GLU A 345 -27.54 33.08 -55.23
C GLU A 345 -27.96 34.50 -54.79
N ALA A 346 -27.88 34.80 -53.49
CA ALA A 346 -28.11 36.14 -52.94
C ALA A 346 -27.03 37.14 -53.38
N GLU A 347 -25.77 36.73 -53.48
CA GLU A 347 -24.69 37.54 -54.07
C GLU A 347 -24.94 37.82 -55.57
N ARG A 348 -25.45 36.82 -56.30
CA ARG A 348 -25.78 36.95 -57.74
C ARG A 348 -27.00 37.84 -57.99
N ASN A 349 -28.01 37.79 -57.11
CA ASN A 349 -29.24 38.57 -57.18
C ASN A 349 -29.47 39.34 -55.88
N PRO A 350 -28.81 40.50 -55.68
CA PRO A 350 -29.01 41.30 -54.48
C PRO A 350 -30.43 41.84 -54.45
N LYS A 351 -31.26 41.35 -53.51
CA LYS A 351 -32.58 41.93 -53.25
C LYS A 351 -32.40 43.39 -52.78
N PRO A 352 -33.24 44.33 -53.24
CA PRO A 352 -33.15 45.71 -52.78
C PRO A 352 -33.32 45.75 -51.26
N LYS A 353 -32.46 46.50 -50.56
CA LYS A 353 -32.50 46.67 -49.10
C LYS A 353 -33.86 47.24 -48.71
N THR A 354 -34.79 46.39 -48.26
CA THR A 354 -36.02 46.83 -47.62
C THR A 354 -35.67 47.31 -46.22
N THR A 355 -35.88 48.60 -45.97
CA THR A 355 -35.81 49.15 -44.62
C THR A 355 -36.84 48.41 -43.76
N PRO A 356 -36.46 47.91 -42.56
CA PRO A 356 -37.44 47.30 -41.68
C PRO A 356 -38.50 48.36 -41.36
N PRO A 357 -39.81 48.02 -41.40
CA PRO A 357 -40.85 48.95 -41.03
C PRO A 357 -40.57 49.47 -39.62
N PRO A 358 -40.84 50.76 -39.34
CA PRO A 358 -40.61 51.32 -38.01
C PRO A 358 -41.35 50.45 -36.99
N LYS A 359 -40.64 50.05 -35.93
CA LYS A 359 -41.25 49.32 -34.81
C LYS A 359 -42.49 50.10 -34.38
N PRO A 360 -43.68 49.46 -34.27
CA PRO A 360 -44.83 50.15 -33.73
C PRO A 360 -44.46 50.69 -32.34
N PRO A 361 -44.93 51.89 -31.97
CA PRO A 361 -44.69 52.41 -30.64
C PRO A 361 -45.17 51.37 -29.63
N PRO A 362 -44.46 51.17 -28.50
CA PRO A 362 -44.88 50.23 -27.49
C PRO A 362 -46.32 50.57 -27.11
N SER A 363 -47.25 49.65 -27.35
CA SER A 363 -48.61 49.80 -26.87
C SER A 363 -48.53 49.91 -25.36
N MET A 364 -48.74 51.11 -24.81
CA MET A 364 -49.02 51.27 -23.39
C MET A 364 -50.29 50.48 -23.14
N TRP A 365 -50.12 49.28 -22.58
CA TRP A 365 -51.23 48.54 -22.02
C TRP A 365 -51.77 49.39 -20.88
N LEU A 366 -52.91 50.05 -21.13
CA LEU A 366 -53.74 50.67 -20.09
C LEU A 366 -54.30 49.54 -19.22
N TYR A 367 -53.47 49.01 -18.34
CA TYR A 367 -53.89 48.21 -17.20
C TYR A 367 -53.34 48.88 -15.94
N PRO A 368 -54.18 49.20 -14.95
CA PRO A 368 -53.70 49.65 -13.65
C PRO A 368 -52.85 48.55 -13.02
N GLU A 369 -51.71 48.95 -12.46
CA GLU A 369 -50.61 48.10 -11.97
C GLU A 369 -50.95 47.28 -10.71
N SER A 370 -52.22 47.12 -10.33
CA SER A 370 -52.62 46.58 -9.02
C SER A 370 -53.42 45.28 -9.00
N ASP A 371 -53.84 44.72 -10.13
CA ASP A 371 -54.60 43.46 -10.11
C ASP A 371 -53.82 42.35 -10.81
N THR A 372 -53.17 41.49 -10.02
CA THR A 372 -52.76 40.15 -10.49
C THR A 372 -54.01 39.25 -10.45
N PRO A 373 -54.64 38.87 -11.58
CA PRO A 373 -55.92 38.18 -11.52
C PRO A 373 -55.77 36.67 -11.27
N TYR A 374 -54.59 36.17 -10.88
CA TYR A 374 -54.37 34.75 -10.63
C TYR A 374 -53.47 34.51 -9.41
N ASP A 375 -54.11 34.25 -8.27
CA ASP A 375 -53.51 33.57 -7.12
C ASP A 375 -53.17 32.12 -7.55
N ARG A 376 -51.92 31.90 -7.99
CA ARG A 376 -51.42 30.61 -8.51
C ARG A 376 -51.59 29.43 -7.55
N THR A 377 -51.87 29.71 -6.28
CA THR A 377 -52.06 28.69 -5.24
C THR A 377 -53.50 28.14 -5.19
N LYS A 378 -54.47 28.83 -5.79
CA LYS A 378 -55.90 28.48 -5.74
C LYS A 378 -56.49 27.93 -7.03
N CYS A 379 -55.75 27.86 -8.14
CA CYS A 379 -56.25 27.29 -9.39
C CYS A 379 -56.25 25.75 -9.34
N PRO A 380 -57.41 25.06 -9.29
CA PRO A 380 -57.47 23.60 -9.24
C PRO A 380 -56.89 22.93 -10.50
N LEU A 381 -56.91 23.64 -11.64
CA LEU A 381 -56.33 23.17 -12.90
C LEU A 381 -54.79 23.15 -12.89
N TRP A 382 -54.13 24.04 -12.14
CA TRP A 382 -52.67 24.06 -12.03
C TRP A 382 -52.15 22.87 -11.21
N ARG A 383 -52.83 22.52 -10.12
CA ARG A 383 -52.53 21.29 -9.36
C ARG A 383 -52.68 20.04 -10.23
N ARG A 384 -53.75 19.96 -11.03
CA ARG A 384 -53.98 18.83 -11.95
C ARG A 384 -52.95 18.75 -13.09
N TYR A 385 -52.50 19.90 -13.61
CA TYR A 385 -51.46 19.98 -14.63
C TYR A 385 -50.07 19.62 -14.07
N MET A 386 -49.74 20.06 -12.86
CA MET A 386 -48.50 19.69 -12.18
C MET A 386 -48.45 18.19 -11.83
N VAL A 387 -49.55 17.59 -11.35
CA VAL A 387 -49.63 16.14 -11.07
C VAL A 387 -49.47 15.28 -12.34
N MET A 388 -49.92 15.76 -13.51
CA MET A 388 -49.73 15.03 -14.78
C MET A 388 -48.31 15.12 -15.35
N ILE A 389 -47.58 16.21 -15.09
CA ILE A 389 -46.24 16.43 -15.66
C ILE A 389 -45.13 15.98 -14.69
N TYR A 390 -45.40 16.06 -13.38
CA TYR A 390 -44.50 15.65 -12.31
C TYR A 390 -45.29 14.87 -11.26
N PRO A 391 -45.59 13.57 -11.49
CA PRO A 391 -46.17 12.74 -10.46
C PRO A 391 -45.14 12.57 -9.32
N ASP A 392 -45.58 12.84 -8.08
CA ASP A 392 -44.78 12.54 -6.89
C ASP A 392 -44.55 11.02 -6.82
N PRO A 393 -43.36 10.56 -6.37
CA PRO A 393 -42.94 9.15 -6.47
C PRO A 393 -43.77 8.16 -5.64
N ASP A 394 -44.76 8.64 -4.88
CA ASP A 394 -45.62 7.82 -4.00
C ASP A 394 -47.04 7.62 -4.56
N ASP A 395 -47.41 8.24 -5.70
CA ASP A 395 -48.75 8.14 -6.32
C ASP A 395 -48.83 7.16 -7.51
N ILE A 396 -47.81 6.32 -7.72
CA ILE A 396 -47.92 5.18 -8.66
C ILE A 396 -48.66 4.06 -7.93
N ALA A 397 -49.99 4.05 -8.11
CA ALA A 397 -50.84 2.95 -7.70
C ALA A 397 -50.29 1.62 -8.24
N GLU A 398 -50.22 0.64 -7.35
CA GLU A 398 -50.12 -0.79 -7.62
C GLU A 398 -51.24 -1.21 -8.58
N SER A 399 -50.99 -1.16 -9.90
CA SER A 399 -51.97 -1.60 -10.89
C SER A 399 -51.31 -2.33 -12.06
N THR A 400 -50.36 -3.23 -11.77
CA THR A 400 -50.01 -4.37 -12.65
C THR A 400 -49.37 -5.47 -11.79
N MET A 401 -50.15 -6.09 -10.92
CA MET A 401 -49.93 -7.47 -10.52
C MET A 401 -51.20 -8.23 -10.92
N ASP A 402 -51.01 -9.48 -11.32
CA ASP A 402 -52.03 -10.48 -11.66
C ASP A 402 -52.50 -10.53 -13.13
N THR A 403 -51.63 -11.03 -14.00
CA THR A 403 -51.96 -12.19 -14.85
C THR A 403 -50.72 -13.06 -15.00
N ASP A 404 -50.91 -14.38 -14.94
CA ASP A 404 -49.93 -15.47 -15.19
C ASP A 404 -49.57 -16.29 -13.94
N LYS A 405 -50.62 -16.72 -13.23
CA LYS A 405 -50.72 -18.10 -12.75
C LYS A 405 -51.60 -18.86 -13.75
N GLU A 406 -51.24 -20.13 -13.97
CA GLU A 406 -51.88 -21.13 -14.83
C GLU A 406 -51.38 -21.18 -16.28
N THR A 407 -50.38 -22.03 -16.54
CA THR A 407 -50.54 -23.27 -17.32
C THR A 407 -49.23 -24.08 -17.33
N SER A 408 -49.34 -25.34 -16.89
CA SER A 408 -48.55 -26.54 -17.23
C SER A 408 -47.04 -26.58 -17.03
#